data_AF-A0A950U4T2-F1
#
_entry.id   AF-A0A950U4T2-F1
#
_cell.length_a   1.000
_cell.length_b   1.000
_cell.length_c   1.000
_cell.angle_alpha   90.00
_cell.angle_beta   90.00
_cell.angle_gamma   90.00
#
_symmetry.space_group_name_H-M   'P 1'
#
loop_
_entity.id
_entity.type
_entity.pdbx_description
1 polymer ?
#
loop_
_entity_poly.entity_id
_entity_poly.type
_entity_poly.pdbx_seq_one_letter_code
_entity_poly.pdbx_strand_id
1 'polypeptide(L)'
;PVWIEWVDEALLDENPALVRTMSVAPPRGAGRLRLMRIGDGETPIDLQPCGGTHVARTGEIGRVSVVKIENKGKQNRRIVIALA
;
A
#
# COMPACT_ATOMS: atom_id res chain seq x y z
N PRO A 1 -12.38 2.93 5.63
CA PRO A 1 -11.93 1.82 6.51
C PRO A 1 -10.63 1.21 6.00
N VAL A 2 -9.89 0.49 6.84
CA VAL A 2 -8.68 -0.25 6.46
C VAL A 2 -8.86 -1.70 6.91
N TRP A 3 -8.84 -2.61 5.93
CA TRP A 3 -9.06 -4.03 6.14
C TRP A 3 -7.77 -4.81 5.96
N ILE A 4 -7.64 -5.91 6.69
CA ILE A 4 -6.49 -6.81 6.67
C ILE A 4 -7.00 -8.21 6.35
N GLU A 5 -6.46 -8.81 5.30
CA GLU A 5 -6.80 -10.16 4.87
C GLU A 5 -5.53 -10.98 4.68
N TRP A 6 -5.61 -12.27 5.00
CA TRP A 6 -4.58 -13.24 4.66
C TRP A 6 -5.03 -14.00 3.41
N VAL A 7 -4.27 -13.87 2.33
CA VAL A 7 -4.57 -14.45 1.02
C VAL A 7 -3.46 -15.40 0.60
N ASP A 8 -3.72 -16.23 -0.40
CA ASP A 8 -2.69 -17.07 -1.01
C ASP A 8 -1.68 -16.20 -1.78
N GLU A 9 -0.42 -16.63 -1.81
CA GLU A 9 0.63 -15.94 -2.58
C GLU A 9 0.35 -15.98 -4.10
N ALA A 10 -0.40 -16.98 -4.58
CA ALA A 10 -0.86 -17.10 -5.98
C ALA A 10 -1.65 -15.88 -6.45
N LEU A 11 -2.27 -15.11 -5.55
CA LEU A 11 -2.94 -13.87 -5.89
C LEU A 11 -2.00 -12.86 -6.58
N LEU A 12 -0.71 -12.87 -6.24
CA LEU A 12 0.28 -12.00 -6.89
C LEU A 12 0.56 -12.39 -8.34
N ASP A 13 0.43 -13.67 -8.66
CA ASP A 13 0.60 -14.17 -10.03
C ASP A 13 -0.66 -13.90 -10.87
N GLU A 14 -1.85 -14.00 -10.25
CA GLU A 14 -3.13 -13.64 -10.87
C GLU A 14 -3.30 -12.13 -11.08
N ASN A 15 -2.73 -11.33 -10.16
CA ASN A 15 -2.82 -9.86 -10.19
C ASN A 15 -1.43 -9.20 -10.09
N PRO A 16 -0.62 -9.21 -11.16
CA PRO A 16 0.74 -8.67 -11.15
C PRO A 16 0.82 -7.18 -10.77
N ALA A 17 -0.25 -6.41 -11.00
CA ALA A 17 -0.35 -5.00 -10.64
C ALA A 17 -0.31 -4.73 -9.13
N LEU A 18 -0.49 -5.76 -8.29
CA LEU A 18 -0.30 -5.67 -6.84
C LEU A 18 1.18 -5.53 -6.45
N VAL A 19 2.10 -5.97 -7.31
CA VAL A 19 3.53 -5.78 -7.13
C VAL A 19 3.91 -4.40 -7.67
N ARG A 20 3.80 -3.38 -6.81
CA ARG A 20 4.07 -1.97 -7.17
C ARG A 20 5.51 -1.51 -6.95
N THR A 21 6.34 -2.35 -6.37
CA THR A 21 7.73 -2.05 -6.09
C THR A 21 8.59 -2.25 -7.34
N MET A 22 9.34 -1.21 -7.73
CA MET A 22 10.20 -1.24 -8.92
C MET A 22 11.44 -2.14 -8.78
N SER A 23 11.75 -2.65 -7.58
CA SER A 23 13.05 -3.28 -7.31
C SER A 23 13.00 -4.59 -6.55
N VAL A 24 11.96 -4.85 -5.76
CA VAL A 24 11.90 -6.06 -4.91
C VAL A 24 10.45 -6.54 -4.81
N ALA A 25 10.19 -7.75 -5.30
CA ALA A 25 8.90 -8.41 -5.09
C ALA A 25 8.69 -8.72 -3.59
N PRO A 26 7.44 -8.78 -3.10
CA PRO A 26 7.16 -9.28 -1.75
C PRO A 26 7.83 -10.65 -1.52
N PRO A 27 8.41 -10.90 -0.33
CA PRO A 27 9.01 -12.20 -0.03
C PRO A 27 7.97 -13.31 -0.17
N ARG A 28 8.36 -14.40 -0.83
CA ARG A 28 7.54 -15.59 -1.06
C ARG A 28 7.98 -16.76 -0.20
N GLY A 29 7.11 -17.74 -0.01
CA GLY A 29 7.40 -18.99 0.69
C GLY A 29 6.93 -19.05 2.14
N ALA A 30 6.16 -18.06 2.60
CA ALA A 30 5.45 -18.13 3.89
C ALA A 30 4.08 -18.83 3.75
N GLY A 31 3.63 -19.05 2.52
CA GLY A 31 2.40 -19.75 2.16
C GLY A 31 1.15 -18.88 2.23
N ARG A 32 1.23 -17.69 2.83
CA ARG A 32 0.16 -16.67 2.84
C ARG A 32 0.76 -15.28 2.81
N LEU A 33 0.04 -14.39 2.13
CA LEU A 33 0.38 -12.98 2.00
C LEU A 33 -0.62 -12.13 2.79
N ARG A 34 -0.12 -11.08 3.45
CA ARG A 34 -0.97 -10.10 4.11
C ARG A 34 -1.35 -9.00 3.13
N LEU A 35 -2.64 -8.92 2.81
CA LEU A 35 -3.22 -7.96 1.90
C LEU A 35 -3.93 -6.86 2.69
N MET A 36 -3.58 -5.62 2.37
CA MET A 36 -4.19 -4.41 2.92
C MET A 36 -5.17 -3.83 1.92
N ARG A 37 -6.41 -3.60 2.34
CA ARG A 37 -7.46 -2.98 1.52
C ARG A 37 -7.92 -1.68 2.17
N ILE A 38 -7.83 -0.58 1.43
CA ILE A 38 -8.24 0.75 1.88
C ILE A 38 -9.52 1.15 1.13
N GLY A 39 -10.57 1.50 1.89
CA GLY A 39 -11.87 1.91 1.36
C GLY A 39 -12.92 0.79 1.31
N ASP A 40 -14.17 1.21 1.11
CA ASP A 40 -15.35 0.33 1.04
C ASP A 40 -15.82 0.18 -0.42
N GLY A 41 -16.74 -0.77 -0.68
CA GLY A 41 -17.32 -1.01 -2.00
C GLY A 41 -16.61 -2.07 -2.83
N GLU A 42 -17.06 -2.31 -4.06
CA GLU A 42 -16.49 -3.35 -4.95
C GLU A 42 -15.05 -3.00 -5.36
N THR A 43 -14.79 -1.72 -5.66
CA THR A 43 -13.46 -1.23 -6.05
C THR A 43 -12.82 -0.49 -4.87
N PRO A 44 -11.77 -1.03 -4.24
CA PRO A 44 -11.07 -0.34 -3.16
C PRO A 44 -10.30 0.87 -3.70
N ILE A 45 -10.06 1.86 -2.82
CA ILE A 45 -9.22 3.01 -3.12
C ILE A 45 -7.77 2.55 -3.34
N ASP A 46 -7.34 1.60 -2.52
CA ASP A 46 -6.03 1.01 -2.63
C ASP A 46 -6.02 -0.44 -2.12
N LEU A 47 -5.20 -1.27 -2.76
CA LEU A 47 -5.05 -2.70 -2.46
C LEU A 47 -3.59 -3.08 -2.61
N GLN A 48 -2.94 -3.48 -1.53
CA GLN A 48 -1.50 -3.71 -1.52
C GLN A 48 -1.08 -4.84 -0.57
N PRO A 49 -0.10 -5.66 -0.95
CA PRO A 49 0.54 -6.58 -0.02
C PRO A 49 1.46 -5.79 0.93
N CYS A 50 1.21 -5.84 2.24
CA CYS A 50 1.99 -5.09 3.23
C CYS A 50 2.07 -5.81 4.59
N GLY A 51 3.28 -5.84 5.16
CA GLY A 51 3.56 -6.41 6.48
C GLY A 51 3.50 -5.41 7.64
N GLY A 52 3.28 -4.12 7.38
CA GLY A 52 3.35 -3.06 8.40
C GLY A 52 2.17 -3.03 9.38
N THR A 53 2.30 -2.26 10.46
CA THR A 53 1.17 -1.96 11.37
C THR A 53 0.34 -0.82 10.80
N HIS A 54 -0.99 -0.98 10.76
CA HIS A 54 -1.90 0.00 10.19
C HIS A 54 -2.97 0.42 11.21
N VAL A 55 -3.47 1.64 11.02
CA VAL A 55 -4.71 2.12 11.67
C VAL A 55 -5.93 1.36 11.14
N ALA A 56 -7.03 1.34 11.89
CA ALA A 56 -8.27 0.68 11.48
C ALA A 56 -9.10 1.52 10.50
N ARG A 57 -8.93 2.85 10.51
CA ARG A 57 -9.65 3.80 9.64
C ARG A 57 -8.72 4.96 9.25
N THR A 58 -8.84 5.42 8.00
CA THR A 58 -8.02 6.52 7.47
C THR A 58 -8.18 7.82 8.26
N GLY A 59 -9.34 8.03 8.91
CA GLY A 59 -9.56 9.18 9.79
C GLY A 59 -8.67 9.22 11.05
N GLU A 60 -8.09 8.10 11.47
CA GLU A 60 -7.11 8.06 12.59
C GLU A 60 -5.78 8.71 12.24
N ILE A 61 -5.46 8.87 10.95
CA ILE A 61 -4.24 9.54 10.48
C ILE A 61 -4.30 11.05 10.77
N GLY A 62 -5.51 11.62 10.87
CA GLY A 62 -5.70 13.05 11.06
C GLY A 62 -5.42 13.87 9.80
N ARG A 63 -4.96 15.11 9.99
CA ARG A 63 -4.65 16.02 8.88
C ARG A 63 -3.30 15.64 8.26
N VAL A 64 -3.27 15.59 6.94
CA VAL A 64 -2.05 15.38 6.15
C VAL A 64 -1.75 16.64 5.35
N SER A 65 -0.50 17.10 5.37
CA SER A 65 -0.05 18.21 4.54
C SER A 65 1.19 17.83 3.74
N VAL A 66 1.30 18.35 2.51
CA VAL A 66 2.50 18.20 1.69
C VAL A 66 3.46 19.33 2.06
N VAL A 67 4.59 18.98 2.67
CA VAL A 67 5.57 19.98 3.14
C VAL A 67 6.62 20.30 2.09
N LYS A 68 6.92 19.35 1.20
CA LYS A 68 7.92 19.53 0.14
C LYS A 68 7.66 18.58 -1.01
N ILE A 69 7.86 19.06 -2.23
CA ILE A 69 7.92 18.22 -3.43
C ILE A 69 9.28 18.42 -4.08
N GLU A 70 10.04 17.34 -4.22
CA GLU A 70 11.37 17.36 -4.85
C GLU A 70 11.36 16.55 -6.15
N ASN A 71 11.91 17.11 -7.21
CA ASN A 71 12.18 16.36 -8.44
C ASN A 71 13.43 15.48 -8.23
N LYS A 72 13.31 14.16 -8.46
CA LYS A 72 14.41 13.17 -8.35
C LYS A 72 14.73 12.53 -9.70
N GLY A 73 14.45 13.23 -10.79
CA GLY A 73 14.70 12.80 -12.17
C GLY A 73 13.42 12.71 -13.00
N LYS A 74 13.57 12.31 -14.27
CA LYS A 74 12.50 12.33 -15.28
C LYS A 74 11.22 11.58 -14.86
N GLN A 75 11.35 10.49 -14.10
CA GLN A 75 10.22 9.63 -13.72
C GLN A 75 9.86 9.68 -12.22
N ASN A 76 10.67 10.33 -11.38
CA ASN A 76 10.52 10.24 -9.93
C ASN A 76 10.33 11.61 -9.29
N ARG A 77 9.25 11.75 -8.52
CA ARG A 77 9.04 12.88 -7.59
C ARG A 77 9.00 12.34 -6.18
N ARG A 78 9.72 12.99 -5.26
CA ARG A 78 9.63 12.72 -3.83
C ARG A 78 8.67 13.71 -3.21
N ILE A 79 7.60 13.19 -2.62
CA ILE A 79 6.63 13.98 -1.87
C ILE A 79 6.90 13.74 -0.39
N VAL A 80 7.25 14.80 0.33
CA VAL A 80 7.40 14.78 1.79
C VAL A 80 6.09 15.25 2.40
N ILE A 81 5.54 14.45 3.31
CA ILE A 81 4.28 14.73 4.01
C ILE A 81 4.52 14.90 5.50
N ALA A 82 3.69 15.71 6.15
CA ALA A 82 3.60 15.82 7.60
C ALA A 82 2.20 15.38 8.07
N LEU A 83 2.18 14.72 9.22
CA LEU A 83 0.97 14.36 9.97
C LEU A 83 0.87 15.31 11.17
N ALA A 84 -0.33 15.81 11.45
CA ALA A 84 -0.60 16.74 12.55
C ALA A 84 -0.80 16.02 13.88
#